data_AF-A0A124IDH6-F1
#
_entry.id   AF-A0A124IDH6-F1
#
_cell.length_a   1.000
_cell.length_b   1.000
_cell.length_c   1.000
_cell.angle_alpha   90.00
_cell.angle_beta   90.00
_cell.angle_gamma   90.00
#
_symmetry.space_group_name_H-M   'P 1'
#
loop_
_entity.id
_entity.type
_entity.pdbx_description
1 polymer ?
#
loop_
_entity_poly.entity_id
_entity_poly.type
_entity_poly.pdbx_seq_one_letter_code
_entity_poly.pdbx_strand_id
1 'polypeptide(L)'
;MGWASRNTGATGTKVVDIADTNGGNAARTALFQVNGQKAAKVSFPPTGSWTTPGTVSVEVSLAKGSSNTLTFSNSPAWTLDFDAIEVCPLPGAKRRPGGRTAVEPLPRHQQHHPQRHRRTAAGLPRR
;
A
#
# COMPACT_ATOMS: atom_id res chain seq x y z
N MET A 1 -14.11 -8.84 16.49
CA MET A 1 -14.17 -8.04 15.24
C MET A 1 -12.74 -7.62 14.91
N GLY A 2 -12.10 -8.21 13.90
CA GLY A 2 -10.73 -7.86 13.51
C GLY A 2 -10.76 -6.93 12.31
N TRP A 3 -10.24 -5.71 12.43
CA TRP A 3 -10.14 -4.79 11.30
C TRP A 3 -8.81 -5.05 10.61
N ALA A 4 -8.85 -5.47 9.35
CA ALA A 4 -7.64 -5.69 8.57
C ALA A 4 -7.04 -4.34 8.17
N SER A 5 -5.86 -4.01 8.70
CA SER A 5 -5.07 -2.89 8.19
C SER A 5 -4.31 -3.34 6.93
N ARG A 6 -4.58 -2.70 5.79
CA ARG A 6 -3.79 -2.94 4.57
C ARG A 6 -2.57 -2.04 4.54
N ASN A 7 -1.38 -2.65 4.49
CA ASN A 7 -0.14 -1.94 4.25
C ASN A 7 0.07 -1.71 2.75
N THR A 8 0.39 -0.48 2.31
CA THR A 8 0.78 -0.23 0.93
C THR A 8 2.28 -0.48 0.77
N GLY A 9 2.65 -1.52 0.02
CA GLY A 9 4.07 -1.90 -0.17
C GLY A 9 4.92 -0.86 -0.93
N ALA A 10 4.25 0.04 -1.64
CA ALA A 10 4.82 1.19 -2.34
C ALA A 10 3.77 2.31 -2.42
N THR A 11 4.20 3.53 -2.73
CA THR A 11 3.29 4.57 -3.23
C THR A 11 2.54 4.04 -4.44
N GLY A 12 1.26 4.40 -4.57
CA GLY A 12 0.54 4.11 -5.80
C GLY A 12 -0.96 4.15 -5.67
N THR A 13 -1.60 4.27 -6.82
CA THR A 13 -3.05 4.41 -6.94
C THR A 13 -3.79 3.17 -6.43
N LYS A 14 -4.88 3.41 -5.71
CA LYS A 14 -5.82 2.43 -5.15
C LYS A 14 -7.24 2.91 -5.44
N VAL A 15 -8.19 1.99 -5.28
CA VAL A 15 -9.61 2.33 -5.23
C VAL A 15 -10.06 2.31 -3.78
N VAL A 16 -10.84 3.30 -3.37
CA VAL A 16 -11.57 3.30 -2.10
C VAL A 16 -13.04 3.09 -2.43
N ASP A 17 -13.59 1.97 -1.99
CA ASP A 17 -15.02 1.70 -2.07
C ASP A 17 -15.68 2.20 -0.78
N ILE A 18 -16.70 3.03 -0.95
CA ILE A 18 -17.43 3.68 0.13
C ILE A 18 -18.85 3.15 0.07
N ALA A 19 -19.25 2.36 1.07
CA ALA A 19 -20.63 1.97 1.25
C ALA A 19 -21.38 3.09 1.97
N ASP A 20 -22.49 3.52 1.38
CA ASP A 20 -23.29 4.64 1.88
C ASP A 20 -24.79 4.37 1.81
N THR A 21 -25.56 5.08 2.62
CA THR A 21 -27.00 5.23 2.40
C THR A 21 -27.36 6.70 2.22
N ASN A 22 -28.08 6.97 1.14
CA ASN A 22 -28.69 8.26 0.86
C ASN A 22 -30.16 8.01 0.50
N GLY A 23 -31.04 8.01 1.50
CA GLY A 23 -32.49 7.83 1.31
C GLY A 23 -33.21 9.10 0.89
N GLY A 24 -32.49 10.20 0.62
CA GLY A 24 -33.06 11.42 0.04
C GLY A 24 -33.40 11.26 -1.44
N ASN A 25 -33.91 12.34 -2.04
CA ASN A 25 -34.28 12.40 -3.46
C ASN A 25 -33.26 13.15 -4.34
N ALA A 26 -32.12 13.56 -3.76
CA ALA A 26 -31.06 14.27 -4.45
C ALA A 26 -29.68 13.73 -4.05
N ALA A 27 -28.71 13.93 -4.94
CA ALA A 27 -27.32 13.58 -4.64
C ALA A 27 -26.80 14.42 -3.46
N ARG A 28 -26.11 13.76 -2.53
CA ARG A 28 -25.38 14.40 -1.43
C ARG A 28 -23.91 14.42 -1.75
N THR A 29 -23.17 15.34 -1.12
CA THR A 29 -21.74 15.50 -1.45
C THR A 29 -20.91 15.62 -0.19
N ALA A 30 -19.73 15.00 -0.20
CA ALA A 30 -18.71 15.17 0.82
C ALA A 30 -17.40 15.63 0.20
N LEU A 31 -16.61 16.36 0.97
CA LEU A 31 -15.20 16.58 0.66
C LEU A 31 -14.42 15.37 1.16
N PHE A 32 -13.54 14.85 0.30
CA PHE A 32 -12.70 13.71 0.57
C PHE A 32 -11.24 14.09 0.41
N GLN A 33 -10.46 13.84 1.45
CA GLN A 33 -9.05 14.18 1.51
C GLN A 33 -8.23 12.95 1.88
N VAL A 34 -7.11 12.76 1.18
CA VAL A 34 -6.14 11.72 1.47
C VAL A 34 -4.89 12.38 2.03
N ASN A 35 -4.49 12.03 3.25
CA ASN A 35 -3.39 12.68 3.94
C ASN A 35 -3.59 14.21 3.97
N GLY A 36 -2.54 14.98 3.67
CA GLY A 36 -2.60 16.44 3.50
C GLY A 36 -2.85 16.91 2.06
N GLN A 37 -3.33 16.05 1.15
CA GLN A 37 -3.57 16.43 -0.24
C GLN A 37 -4.75 17.41 -0.38
N LYS A 38 -4.95 17.99 -1.56
CA LYS A 38 -6.14 18.82 -1.82
C LYS A 38 -7.42 17.97 -1.71
N ALA A 39 -8.42 18.45 -0.99
CA ALA A 39 -9.70 17.77 -0.89
C ALA A 39 -10.45 17.78 -2.24
N ALA A 40 -11.07 16.66 -2.59
CA ALA A 40 -11.93 16.48 -3.76
C ALA A 40 -13.40 16.39 -3.33
N LYS A 41 -14.32 16.89 -4.15
CA LYS A 41 -15.75 16.74 -3.91
C LYS A 41 -16.24 15.42 -4.50
N VAL A 42 -16.83 14.56 -3.68
CA VAL A 42 -17.41 13.27 -4.07
C VAL A 42 -18.93 13.38 -4.00
N SER A 43 -19.61 12.80 -4.99
CA SER A 43 -21.08 12.82 -5.10
C SER A 43 -21.64 11.43 -4.81
N PHE A 44 -22.68 11.39 -3.98
CA PHE A 44 -23.37 10.20 -3.51
C PHE A 44 -24.84 10.26 -3.99
N PRO A 45 -25.20 9.53 -5.06
CA PRO A 45 -26.56 9.50 -5.59
C PRO A 45 -27.58 8.96 -4.57
N PRO A 46 -28.89 9.23 -4.76
CA PRO A 46 -29.93 8.54 -4.01
C PRO A 46 -29.83 7.02 -4.15
N THR A 47 -29.90 6.34 -3.01
CA THR A 47 -29.93 4.86 -2.89
C THR A 47 -31.35 4.30 -2.83
N GLY A 48 -32.35 5.18 -2.78
CA GLY A 48 -33.78 4.83 -2.77
C GLY A 48 -34.38 4.62 -1.37
N SER A 49 -33.58 4.30 -0.36
CA SER A 49 -34.00 4.20 1.05
C SER A 49 -32.80 4.38 1.99
N TRP A 50 -33.04 4.82 3.23
CA TRP A 50 -32.01 4.88 4.28
C TRP A 50 -31.52 3.51 4.75
N THR A 51 -32.16 2.43 4.31
CA THR A 51 -31.82 1.04 4.64
C THR A 51 -31.25 0.26 3.46
N THR A 52 -31.13 0.88 2.29
CA THR A 52 -30.59 0.24 1.08
C THR A 52 -29.22 0.82 0.79
N PRO A 53 -28.12 0.07 0.98
CA PRO A 53 -26.79 0.59 0.73
C PRO A 53 -26.50 0.73 -0.77
N GLY A 54 -25.78 1.80 -1.11
CA GLY A 54 -25.09 1.99 -2.37
C GLY A 54 -23.58 1.80 -2.21
N THR A 55 -22.84 1.95 -3.31
CA THR A 55 -21.37 2.00 -3.28
C THR A 55 -20.85 3.04 -4.25
N VAL A 56 -19.99 3.92 -3.74
CA VAL A 56 -19.23 4.89 -4.54
C VAL A 56 -17.75 4.54 -4.47
N SER A 57 -17.13 4.38 -5.65
CA SER A 57 -15.69 4.08 -5.77
C SER A 57 -14.91 5.34 -6.14
N VAL A 58 -13.80 5.58 -5.44
CA VAL A 58 -12.92 6.73 -5.68
C VAL A 58 -11.47 6.27 -5.86
N GLU A 59 -10.83 6.68 -6.95
CA GLU A 59 -9.39 6.46 -7.12
C GLU A 59 -8.58 7.43 -6.25
N VAL A 60 -7.62 6.88 -5.51
CA VAL A 60 -6.76 7.64 -4.58
C VAL A 60 -5.29 7.30 -4.74
N SER A 61 -4.44 8.28 -4.53
CA SER A 61 -2.99 8.09 -4.41
C SER A 61 -2.60 7.94 -2.95
N LEU A 62 -2.15 6.74 -2.56
CA LEU A 62 -1.66 6.48 -1.19
C LEU A 62 -0.14 6.54 -1.13
N ALA A 63 0.38 7.06 -0.02
CA ALA A 63 1.78 6.92 0.37
C ALA A 63 2.10 5.45 0.70
N LYS A 64 3.38 5.06 0.62
CA LYS A 64 3.86 3.76 1.10
C LYS A 64 3.66 3.65 2.61
N GLY A 65 3.30 2.47 3.11
CA GLY A 65 3.10 2.21 4.54
C GLY A 65 1.63 2.17 4.94
N SER A 66 1.39 2.03 6.24
CA SER A 66 0.04 1.94 6.82
C SER A 66 -0.50 3.29 7.32
N SER A 67 0.31 4.35 7.34
CA SER A 67 -0.04 5.63 7.98
C SER A 67 -0.79 6.61 7.06
N ASN A 68 -1.60 6.11 6.13
CA ASN A 68 -2.43 6.98 5.30
C ASN A 68 -3.70 7.37 6.07
N THR A 69 -4.11 8.64 6.00
CA THR A 69 -5.37 9.12 6.55
C THR A 69 -6.37 9.41 5.44
N LEU A 70 -7.61 8.98 5.63
CA LEU A 70 -8.74 9.24 4.74
C LEU A 70 -9.75 10.07 5.51
N THR A 71 -9.95 11.31 5.10
CA THR A 71 -10.81 12.27 5.81
C THR A 71 -12.01 12.61 4.94
N PHE A 72 -13.21 12.38 5.47
CA PHE A 72 -14.46 12.87 4.91
C PHE A 72 -14.93 14.08 5.72
N SER A 73 -15.31 15.16 5.04
CA SER A 73 -15.92 16.31 5.67
C SER A 73 -17.12 16.81 4.89
N ASN A 74 -18.08 17.34 5.62
CA ASN A 74 -19.36 17.81 5.11
C ASN A 74 -19.70 19.06 5.93
N SER A 75 -19.58 20.23 5.31
CA SER A 75 -20.07 21.48 5.88
C SER A 75 -20.64 22.34 4.74
N PRO A 76 -21.88 22.87 4.80
CA PRO A 76 -22.83 22.87 5.93
C PRO A 76 -24.08 21.97 5.72
N ALA A 77 -24.02 20.92 4.90
CA ALA A 77 -25.22 20.16 4.48
C ALA A 77 -25.55 18.96 5.39
N TRP A 78 -26.79 18.47 5.31
CA TRP A 78 -27.20 17.23 5.97
C TRP A 78 -26.35 16.03 5.49
N THR A 79 -25.93 15.18 6.43
CA THR A 79 -25.06 14.03 6.15
C THR A 79 -25.76 12.95 5.32
N LEU A 80 -24.97 12.23 4.53
CA LEU A 80 -25.26 10.83 4.16
C LEU A 80 -24.70 9.93 5.27
N ASP A 81 -25.15 8.68 5.34
CA ASP A 81 -24.57 7.73 6.30
C ASP A 81 -23.49 6.90 5.60
N PHE A 82 -22.31 6.82 6.23
CA PHE A 82 -21.21 5.95 5.78
C PHE A 82 -21.25 4.64 6.57
N ASP A 83 -21.32 3.51 5.87
CA ASP A 83 -21.41 2.18 6.48
C ASP A 83 -20.06 1.45 6.49
N ALA A 84 -19.31 1.53 5.38
CA ALA A 84 -18.01 0.88 5.25
C ALA A 84 -17.07 1.63 4.31
N ILE A 85 -15.77 1.51 4.57
CA ILE A 85 -14.69 2.03 3.72
C ILE A 85 -13.71 0.89 3.47
N GLU A 86 -13.57 0.46 2.22
CA GLU A 86 -12.58 -0.55 1.82
C GLU A 86 -11.53 0.03 0.87
N VAL A 87 -10.26 -0.29 1.12
CA VAL A 87 -9.15 0.05 0.22
C VAL A 87 -8.80 -1.15 -0.63
N CYS A 88 -9.07 -1.06 -1.93
CA CYS A 88 -8.87 -2.09 -2.93
C CYS A 88 -7.64 -1.78 -3.82
N PRO A 89 -6.90 -2.80 -4.28
CA PRO A 89 -6.01 -2.65 -5.42
C PRO A 89 -6.78 -2.13 -6.63
N LEU A 90 -6.13 -1.34 -7.50
CA LEU A 90 -6.73 -0.99 -8.79
C LEU A 90 -7.07 -2.27 -9.58
N PRO A 91 -8.29 -2.38 -10.13
CA PRO A 91 -8.62 -3.43 -11.08
C PRO A 91 -7.59 -3.47 -12.21
N GLY A 92 -6.97 -4.63 -12.43
CA GLY A 92 -5.93 -4.80 -13.47
C GLY A 92 -4.49 -4.51 -13.05
N ALA A 93 -4.22 -4.11 -11.81
CA ALA A 93 -2.85 -4.03 -11.29
C ALA A 93 -2.24 -5.44 -11.20
N LYS A 94 -1.51 -5.88 -12.23
CA LYS A 94 -0.70 -7.10 -12.19
C LYS A 94 0.21 -7.01 -10.97
N ARG A 95 0.02 -7.91 -10.00
CA ARG A 95 1.04 -8.18 -8.97
C ARG A 95 2.31 -8.56 -9.71
N ARG A 96 3.32 -7.66 -9.77
CA ARG A 96 4.70 -8.14 -9.95
C ARG A 96 4.96 -9.09 -8.78
N PRO A 97 5.29 -10.37 -9.00
CA PRO A 97 5.66 -11.27 -7.92
C PRO A 97 7.01 -10.80 -7.37
N GLY A 98 6.98 -9.93 -6.35
CA GLY A 98 8.16 -9.62 -5.56
C GLY A 98 8.42 -10.79 -4.61
N GLY A 99 9.47 -11.56 -4.88
CA GLY A 99 9.84 -12.68 -4.03
C GLY A 99 11.20 -13.27 -4.37
N ARG A 100 12.28 -12.58 -3.97
CA ARG A 100 13.38 -13.14 -3.17
C ARG A 100 14.42 -12.06 -2.90
N THR A 101 14.57 -11.78 -1.62
CA THR A 101 15.72 -11.14 -1.00
C THR A 101 17.00 -11.80 -1.54
N ALA A 102 17.82 -11.07 -2.28
CA ALA A 102 19.22 -11.43 -2.40
C ALA A 102 19.83 -11.12 -1.02
N VAL A 103 19.90 -12.13 -0.16
CA VAL A 103 20.83 -12.10 0.97
C VAL A 103 22.22 -12.38 0.39
N GLU A 104 22.90 -11.33 -0.03
CA GLU A 104 24.33 -11.42 -0.28
C GLU A 104 25.03 -11.53 1.09
N PRO A 105 25.78 -12.60 1.39
CA PRO A 105 26.55 -12.67 2.62
C PRO A 105 27.72 -11.67 2.53
N LEU A 106 27.90 -10.83 3.57
CA LEU A 106 29.03 -9.91 3.69
C LEU A 106 30.39 -10.63 3.49
N PRO A 107 31.40 -9.98 2.90
CA PRO A 107 32.68 -10.61 2.62
C PRO A 107 33.47 -10.81 3.91
N ARG A 108 33.77 -12.07 4.28
CA ARG A 108 34.79 -12.34 5.29
C ARG A 108 36.17 -12.31 4.65
N HIS A 109 36.84 -11.18 4.80
CA HIS A 109 38.28 -11.17 4.95
C HIS A 109 38.65 -11.97 6.20
N GLN A 110 39.43 -13.04 6.05
CA GLN A 110 40.20 -13.59 7.17
C GLN A 110 41.64 -13.76 6.70
N GLN A 111 42.51 -12.92 7.28
CA GLN A 111 43.95 -12.95 7.16
C GLN A 111 44.56 -13.87 8.26
N HIS A 112 45.43 -14.79 7.83
CA HIS A 112 46.74 -15.20 8.40
C HIS A 112 46.94 -16.08 9.69
N HIS A 113 47.64 -17.22 9.44
CA HIS A 113 48.78 -17.88 10.17
C HIS A 113 48.56 -18.75 11.44
N PRO A 114 49.45 -19.73 11.80
CA PRO A 114 50.86 -19.96 11.41
C PRO A 114 51.29 -21.43 11.04
N GLN A 115 52.62 -21.62 10.97
CA GLN A 115 53.48 -22.58 10.25
C GLN A 115 53.55 -24.05 10.73
N ARG A 116 54.04 -24.94 9.84
CA ARG A 116 55.27 -25.75 10.06
C ARG A 116 55.85 -26.34 8.75
N HIS A 117 57.08 -25.89 8.43
CA HIS A 117 58.31 -26.60 8.00
C HIS A 117 58.20 -27.98 7.31
N ARG A 118 58.96 -28.38 6.27
CA ARG A 118 60.38 -28.15 5.88
C ARG A 118 60.60 -28.97 4.56
N ARG A 119 61.19 -28.49 3.47
CA ARG A 119 62.60 -28.65 2.97
C ARG A 119 62.55 -28.38 1.43
N THR A 120 63.33 -27.44 0.84
CA THR A 120 64.69 -27.61 0.23
C THR A 120 64.69 -28.69 -0.88
N ALA A 121 65.16 -28.56 -2.12
CA ALA A 121 66.06 -27.62 -2.82
C ALA A 121 65.92 -27.80 -4.35
N ALA A 122 66.50 -26.86 -5.09
CA ALA A 122 66.82 -26.95 -6.53
C ALA A 122 67.72 -28.16 -6.87
N GLY A 123 67.58 -28.69 -8.10
CA GLY A 123 68.43 -29.77 -8.62
C GLY A 123 68.26 -30.06 -10.12
N LEU A 124 68.95 -29.27 -10.95
CA LEU A 124 69.65 -29.53 -12.24
C LEU A 124 69.02 -30.28 -13.46
N PRO A 125 69.56 -30.04 -14.69
CA PRO A 125 69.00 -30.46 -15.99
C PRO A 125 69.72 -31.68 -16.63
N ARG A 126 69.12 -32.22 -17.71
CA ARG A 126 69.65 -32.97 -18.89
C ARG A 126 68.41 -33.55 -19.60
N ARG A 127 68.23 -33.52 -20.92
CA ARG A 127 69.16 -33.81 -22.02
C ARG A 127 68.56 -33.28 -23.33
#